data_AF-A0A1B6LTA7-F1
#
_entry.id   AF-A0A1B6LTA7-F1
#
_cell.length_a   1.000
_cell.length_b   1.000
_cell.length_c   1.000
_cell.angle_alpha   90.00
_cell.angle_beta   90.00
_cell.angle_gamma   90.00
#
_symmetry.space_group_name_H-M   'P 1'
#
loop_
_entity.id
_entity.type
_entity.pdbx_description
1 polymer ?
#
loop_
_entity_poly.entity_id
_entity_poly.type
_entity_poly.pdbx_seq_one_letter_code
_entity_poly.pdbx_strand_id
1 'polypeptide(L)'
;QYLKLNSALSEIKDAISLAVQRMTRLHLAIEDLAAGKMTSNLLPPHQFLEVLTSVENIIPPPVKLFLNVKLENLYSFYKFATIQSYVTKSQLRVLVQIPLKNDNQLFEIFNVIAYPVYNPSLTKWVQWEVTDQKLVISKDRQTYSVYSPDIFARECK
;
A
#
# COMPACT_ATOMS: atom_id res chain seq x y z
N GLN A 1 37.75 5.53 43.50
CA GLN A 1 37.78 4.39 42.54
C GLN A 1 36.40 3.72 42.38
N TYR A 2 35.66 3.46 43.47
CA TYR A 2 34.32 2.83 43.42
C TYR A 2 33.27 3.52 42.52
N LEU A 3 33.24 4.86 42.46
CA LEU A 3 32.29 5.59 41.60
C LEU A 3 32.53 5.35 40.11
N LYS A 4 33.79 5.18 39.68
CA LYS A 4 34.15 4.89 38.28
C LYS A 4 33.81 3.45 37.90
N LEU A 5 33.88 2.52 38.86
CA LEU A 5 33.49 1.13 38.64
C LEU A 5 31.97 1.01 38.48
N ASN A 6 31.20 1.71 39.32
CA ASN A 6 29.74 1.70 39.24
C ASN A 6 29.21 2.39 37.98
N SER A 7 29.83 3.48 37.52
CA SER A 7 29.46 4.10 36.24
C SER A 7 29.75 3.18 35.06
N ALA A 8 30.92 2.54 35.03
CA ALA A 8 31.29 1.58 33.99
C ALA A 8 30.37 0.35 33.97
N LEU A 9 29.99 -0.17 35.15
CA LEU A 9 29.02 -1.27 35.26
C LEU A 9 27.63 -0.87 34.76
N SER A 10 27.20 0.36 35.02
CA SER A 10 25.93 0.89 34.50
C SER A 10 25.98 1.01 32.98
N GLU A 11 27.05 1.58 32.42
CA GLU A 11 27.23 1.71 30.97
C GLU A 11 27.23 0.35 30.27
N ILE A 12 27.91 -0.66 30.84
CA ILE A 12 27.91 -2.03 30.31
C ILE A 12 26.50 -2.63 30.36
N LYS A 13 25.78 -2.45 31.47
CA LYS A 13 24.41 -2.92 31.61
C LYS A 13 23.49 -2.28 30.56
N ASP A 14 23.63 -0.98 30.34
CA ASP A 14 22.85 -0.24 29.35
C ASP A 14 23.19 -0.69 27.92
N ALA A 15 24.48 -0.92 27.62
CA ALA A 15 24.93 -1.44 26.34
C ALA A 15 24.39 -2.86 26.07
N ILE A 16 24.39 -3.73 27.08
CA ILE A 16 23.80 -5.08 26.98
C ILE A 16 22.29 -4.98 26.74
N SER A 17 21.60 -4.15 27.52
CA SER A 17 20.15 -3.94 27.36
C SER A 17 19.81 -3.47 25.94
N LEU A 18 20.58 -2.50 25.42
CA LEU A 18 20.42 -2.00 24.06
C LEU A 18 20.70 -3.08 23.00
N ALA A 19 21.73 -3.92 23.20
CA ALA A 19 22.06 -5.01 22.30
C ALA A 19 20.93 -6.05 22.25
N VAL A 20 20.38 -6.44 23.40
CA VAL A 20 19.24 -7.36 23.50
C VAL A 20 18.03 -6.77 22.77
N GLN A 21 17.70 -5.50 23.03
CA GLN A 21 16.59 -4.82 22.35
C GLN A 21 16.76 -4.80 20.82
N ARG A 22 17.98 -4.55 20.34
CA ARG A 22 18.28 -4.57 18.90
C ARG A 22 18.15 -5.97 18.30
N MET A 23 18.63 -7.01 18.98
CA MET A 23 18.47 -8.40 18.54
C MET A 23 17.00 -8.80 18.47
N THR A 24 16.20 -8.46 19.48
CA THR A 24 14.75 -8.72 19.47
C THR A 24 14.07 -8.02 18.31
N ARG A 25 14.41 -6.75 18.05
CA ARG A 25 13.86 -6.01 16.91
C ARG A 25 14.26 -6.63 15.56
N LEU A 26 15.51 -7.05 15.42
CA LEU A 26 15.99 -7.72 14.20
C LEU A 26 15.25 -9.04 13.98
N HIS A 27 15.05 -9.83 15.04
CA HIS A 27 14.31 -11.08 14.96
C HIS A 27 12.87 -10.86 14.48
N LEU A 28 12.15 -9.92 15.10
CA LEU A 28 10.80 -9.55 14.67
C LEU A 28 10.76 -9.04 13.22
N ALA A 29 11.74 -8.22 12.82
CA ALA A 29 11.83 -7.74 11.45
C ALA A 29 12.04 -8.88 10.44
N ILE A 30 12.81 -9.92 10.80
CA ILE A 30 13.01 -11.11 9.95
C ILE A 30 11.73 -11.94 9.86
N GLU A 31 10.99 -12.10 10.96
CA GLU A 31 9.69 -12.77 10.95
C GLU A 31 8.68 -12.01 10.07
N ASP A 32 8.64 -10.68 10.19
CA ASP A 32 7.80 -9.81 9.35
C ASP A 32 8.17 -9.92 7.86
N LEU A 33 9.46 -10.00 7.54
CA LEU A 33 9.95 -10.24 6.18
C LEU A 33 9.52 -11.61 5.63
N ALA A 34 9.63 -12.65 6.46
CA ALA A 34 9.19 -14.00 6.08
C ALA A 34 7.67 -14.05 5.85
N ALA A 35 6.90 -13.24 6.57
CA ALA A 35 5.47 -13.05 6.36
C ALA A 35 5.12 -12.13 5.18
N GLY A 36 6.11 -11.52 4.52
CA GLY A 36 5.90 -10.61 3.39
C GLY A 36 5.30 -9.25 3.78
N LYS A 37 5.40 -8.84 5.05
CA LYS A 37 4.78 -7.62 5.58
C LYS A 37 5.81 -6.53 5.86
N MET A 38 5.50 -5.30 5.44
CA MET A 38 6.26 -4.12 5.83
C MET A 38 5.81 -3.61 7.20
N THR A 39 6.73 -3.56 8.15
CA THR A 39 6.47 -3.04 9.50
C THR A 39 7.49 -1.97 9.89
N SER A 40 7.15 -1.22 10.93
CA SER A 40 8.06 -0.23 11.53
C SER A 40 9.30 -0.87 12.18
N ASN A 41 9.28 -2.18 12.42
CA ASN A 41 10.44 -2.92 12.93
C ASN A 41 11.54 -2.98 11.87
N LEU A 42 11.15 -3.22 10.61
CA LEU A 42 12.05 -3.28 9.46
C LEU A 42 12.60 -1.92 9.07
N LEU A 43 11.71 -0.95 8.84
CA LEU A 43 12.07 0.40 8.47
C LEU A 43 11.33 1.35 9.41
N PRO A 44 12.02 2.12 10.25
CA PRO A 44 11.38 3.10 11.10
C PRO A 44 10.60 4.15 10.27
N PRO A 45 9.52 4.75 10.82
CA PRO A 45 8.72 5.76 10.14
C PRO A 45 9.52 6.92 9.53
N HIS A 46 10.51 7.46 10.24
CA HIS A 46 11.32 8.57 9.75
C HIS A 46 12.16 8.18 8.52
N GLN A 47 12.82 7.02 8.58
CA GLN A 47 13.63 6.51 7.46
C GLN A 47 12.76 6.17 6.26
N PHE A 48 11.58 5.59 6.51
CA PHE A 48 10.69 5.27 5.41
C PHE A 48 10.16 6.53 4.71
N LEU A 49 9.88 7.59 5.46
CA LEU A 49 9.47 8.87 4.89
C LEU A 49 10.57 9.47 4.00
N GLU A 50 11.83 9.40 4.43
CA GLU A 50 12.99 9.85 3.63
C GLU A 50 13.13 9.04 2.35
N VAL A 51 12.97 7.72 2.42
CA VAL A 51 12.99 6.83 1.26
C VAL A 51 11.85 7.16 0.31
N LEU A 52 10.61 7.31 0.79
CA LEU A 52 9.46 7.63 -0.03
C LEU A 52 9.61 9.00 -0.71
N THR A 53 10.12 10.01 -0.01
CA THR A 53 10.40 11.33 -0.58
C THR A 53 11.43 11.23 -1.70
N SER A 54 12.49 10.43 -1.48
CA SER A 54 13.52 10.21 -2.49
C SER A 54 12.97 9.49 -3.73
N VAL A 55 12.09 8.51 -3.52
CA VAL A 55 11.41 7.79 -4.60
C VAL A 55 10.45 8.71 -5.36
N GLU A 56 9.67 9.55 -4.65
CA GLU A 56 8.73 10.50 -5.26
C GLU A 56 9.41 11.43 -6.27
N ASN A 57 10.64 11.88 -5.97
CA ASN A 57 11.42 12.74 -6.86
C ASN A 57 11.92 12.05 -8.14
N ILE A 58 11.95 10.72 -8.17
CA ILE A 58 12.46 9.93 -9.30
C ILE A 58 11.31 9.47 -10.22
N ILE A 59 10.07 9.42 -9.70
CA ILE A 59 8.93 8.95 -10.48
C ILE A 59 8.62 9.95 -11.61
N PRO A 60 8.57 9.50 -12.88
CA PRO A 60 8.26 10.38 -13.99
C PRO A 60 6.77 10.78 -14.01
N PRO A 61 6.44 12.06 -14.28
CA PRO A 61 5.07 12.47 -14.55
C PRO A 61 4.47 11.72 -15.76
N PRO A 62 3.15 11.46 -15.81
CA PRO A 62 2.10 11.87 -14.86
C PRO A 62 1.89 10.90 -13.68
N VAL A 63 2.72 9.86 -13.59
CA VAL A 63 2.62 8.85 -12.54
C VAL A 63 3.11 9.44 -11.22
N LYS A 64 2.48 9.05 -10.11
CA LYS A 64 2.87 9.45 -8.76
C LYS A 64 2.59 8.35 -7.76
N LEU A 65 3.09 8.50 -6.54
CA LEU A 65 2.70 7.62 -5.44
C LEU A 65 1.19 7.71 -5.19
N PHE A 66 0.59 6.59 -4.79
CA PHE A 66 -0.85 6.49 -4.59
C PHE A 66 -1.41 7.47 -3.52
N LEU A 67 -0.57 7.90 -2.57
CA LEU A 67 -0.84 8.93 -1.58
C LEU A 67 0.30 9.95 -1.52
N ASN A 68 0.05 11.11 -0.91
CA ASN A 68 1.09 12.11 -0.67
C ASN A 68 2.04 11.63 0.44
N VAL A 69 3.34 11.85 0.27
CA VAL A 69 4.37 11.46 1.23
C VAL A 69 4.32 12.35 2.47
N LYS A 70 3.53 11.95 3.46
CA LYS A 70 3.37 12.62 4.75
C LYS A 70 3.28 11.59 5.87
N LEU A 71 3.67 12.00 7.08
CA LEU A 71 3.65 11.13 8.25
C LEU A 71 2.26 10.56 8.54
N GLU A 72 1.20 11.36 8.35
CA GLU A 72 -0.20 10.96 8.50
C GLU A 72 -0.61 9.79 7.58
N ASN A 73 0.00 9.70 6.39
CA ASN A 73 -0.32 8.68 5.39
C ASN A 73 0.60 7.45 5.47
N LEU A 74 1.64 7.48 6.31
CA LEU A 74 2.68 6.46 6.31
C LEU A 74 2.15 5.07 6.68
N TYR A 75 1.14 5.01 7.55
CA TYR A 75 0.45 3.77 7.87
C TYR A 75 -0.12 3.08 6.62
N SER A 76 -0.71 3.85 5.71
CA SER A 76 -1.24 3.33 4.45
C SER A 76 -0.11 2.79 3.55
N PHE A 77 1.05 3.45 3.53
CA PHE A 77 2.22 2.93 2.81
C PHE A 77 2.70 1.58 3.37
N TYR A 78 2.75 1.40 4.69
CA TYR A 78 3.05 0.09 5.28
C TYR A 78 2.01 -0.97 4.91
N LYS A 79 0.72 -0.60 4.90
CA LYS A 79 -0.38 -1.52 4.63
C LYS A 79 -0.43 -2.02 3.18
N PHE A 80 -0.13 -1.15 2.22
CA PHE A 80 -0.25 -1.46 0.79
C PHE A 80 1.09 -1.84 0.14
N ALA A 81 2.22 -1.64 0.82
CA ALA A 81 3.51 -2.12 0.35
C ALA A 81 3.55 -3.65 0.40
N THR A 82 3.92 -4.27 -0.71
CA THR A 82 4.20 -5.70 -0.78
C THR A 82 5.69 -5.91 -0.68
N ILE A 83 6.13 -6.86 0.16
CA ILE A 83 7.56 -7.17 0.30
C ILE A 83 7.87 -8.52 -0.31
N GLN A 84 9.00 -8.57 -1.01
CA GLN A 84 9.70 -9.80 -1.30
C GLN A 84 11.11 -9.71 -0.72
N SER A 85 11.57 -10.76 -0.07
CA SER A 85 12.94 -10.84 0.42
C SER A 85 13.66 -12.01 -0.23
N TYR A 86 14.94 -11.80 -0.52
CA TYR A 86 15.79 -12.85 -1.04
C TYR A 86 17.20 -12.73 -0.46
N VAL A 87 17.80 -13.87 -0.21
CA VAL A 87 19.14 -13.96 0.38
C VAL A 87 20.14 -14.24 -0.72
N THR A 88 21.18 -13.42 -0.77
CA THR A 88 22.38 -13.66 -1.58
C THR A 88 23.51 -14.15 -0.66
N LYS A 89 24.64 -14.59 -1.23
CA LYS A 89 25.77 -15.13 -0.45
C LYS A 89 26.29 -14.19 0.65
N SER A 90 26.09 -12.88 0.52
CA SER A 90 26.61 -11.88 1.46
C SER A 90 25.56 -10.92 2.01
N GLN A 91 24.33 -10.92 1.49
CA GLN A 91 23.34 -9.88 1.80
C GLN A 91 21.91 -10.41 1.79
N LEU A 92 21.12 -9.96 2.75
CA LEU A 92 19.67 -10.00 2.71
C LEU A 92 19.17 -8.79 1.90
N ARG A 93 18.46 -9.05 0.80
CA ARG A 93 17.86 -7.99 -0.01
C ARG A 93 16.36 -7.99 0.18
N VAL A 94 15.82 -6.78 0.34
CA VAL A 94 14.39 -6.55 0.53
C VAL A 94 13.91 -5.71 -0.65
N LEU A 95 12.97 -6.25 -1.41
CA LEU A 95 12.30 -5.58 -2.50
C LEU A 95 10.93 -5.12 -1.99
N VAL A 96 10.69 -3.82 -2.06
CA VAL A 96 9.43 -3.20 -1.64
C VAL A 96 8.68 -2.73 -2.87
N GLN A 97 7.55 -3.35 -3.14
CA GLN A 97 6.66 -2.95 -4.23
C GLN A 97 5.59 -2.01 -3.68
N ILE A 98 5.49 -0.83 -4.26
CA ILE A 98 4.54 0.21 -3.86
C ILE A 98 3.64 0.52 -5.06
N PRO A 99 2.31 0.51 -4.90
CA PRO A 99 1.41 0.83 -6.00
C PRO A 99 1.57 2.30 -6.40
N LEU A 100 1.61 2.55 -7.70
CA LEU A 100 1.60 3.89 -8.26
C LEU A 100 0.19 4.25 -8.74
N LYS A 101 -0.10 5.55 -8.81
CA LYS A 101 -1.33 6.05 -9.44
C LYS A 101 -0.99 7.00 -10.58
N ASN A 102 -1.88 7.02 -11.56
CA ASN A 102 -1.91 8.01 -12.61
C ASN A 102 -3.30 8.63 -12.61
N ASP A 103 -3.39 9.93 -12.33
CA ASP A 103 -4.68 10.63 -12.24
C ASP A 103 -5.43 10.61 -13.58
N ASN A 104 -4.72 10.46 -14.70
CA ASN A 104 -5.30 10.37 -16.04
C ASN A 104 -5.91 8.99 -16.34
N GLN A 105 -5.65 7.98 -15.50
CA GLN A 105 -6.12 6.61 -15.66
C GLN A 105 -6.98 6.17 -14.47
N LEU A 106 -7.60 7.13 -13.78
CA LEU A 106 -8.57 6.85 -12.73
C LEU A 106 -9.96 6.69 -13.33
N PHE A 107 -10.60 5.58 -12.97
CA PHE A 107 -11.96 5.29 -13.34
C PHE A 107 -12.84 5.06 -12.11
N GLU A 108 -14.07 5.52 -12.18
CA GLU A 108 -15.11 5.31 -11.18
C GLU A 108 -16.06 4.21 -11.65
N ILE A 109 -16.44 3.33 -10.73
CA ILE A 109 -17.35 2.23 -11.01
C ILE A 109 -18.76 2.60 -10.54
N PHE A 110 -19.71 2.62 -11.47
CA PHE A 110 -21.12 2.88 -11.22
C PHE A 110 -21.94 1.61 -11.35
N ASN A 111 -22.88 1.41 -10.44
CA ASN A 111 -23.88 0.34 -10.57
C ASN A 111 -25.05 0.86 -11.42
N VAL A 112 -25.44 0.11 -12.44
CA VAL A 112 -26.63 0.43 -13.24
C VAL A 112 -27.87 -0.07 -12.49
N ILE A 113 -28.78 0.85 -12.16
CA ILE A 113 -30.06 0.53 -11.52
C ILE A 113 -31.17 0.92 -12.49
N ALA A 114 -31.90 -0.07 -12.99
CA ALA A 114 -33.05 0.16 -13.85
C ALA A 114 -34.31 0.39 -13.01
N TYR A 115 -34.98 1.52 -13.22
CA TYR A 115 -36.28 1.80 -12.60
C TYR A 115 -37.42 1.28 -13.49
N PRO A 116 -38.53 0.81 -12.88
CA PRO A 116 -39.72 0.43 -13.64
C PRO A 116 -40.34 1.66 -14.32
N VAL A 117 -40.71 1.50 -15.58
CA VAL A 117 -41.39 2.53 -16.39
C VAL A 117 -42.78 2.03 -16.76
N TYR A 118 -43.77 2.91 -16.68
CA TYR A 118 -45.13 2.56 -17.09
C TYR A 118 -45.23 2.52 -18.61
N ASN A 119 -45.64 1.38 -19.17
CA ASN A 119 -45.88 1.23 -20.60
C ASN A 119 -47.39 1.34 -20.88
N PRO A 120 -47.86 2.44 -21.51
CA PRO A 120 -49.29 2.65 -21.76
C PRO A 120 -49.89 1.65 -22.75
N SER A 121 -49.09 1.12 -23.69
CA SER A 121 -49.55 0.13 -24.66
C SER A 121 -49.83 -1.25 -24.03
N LEU A 122 -49.12 -1.59 -22.96
CA LEU A 122 -49.27 -2.85 -22.23
C LEU A 122 -50.09 -2.71 -20.94
N THR A 123 -50.50 -1.48 -20.60
CA THR A 123 -51.17 -1.09 -19.33
C THR A 123 -50.47 -1.62 -18.07
N LYS A 124 -49.14 -1.78 -18.12
CA LYS A 124 -48.33 -2.42 -17.07
C LYS A 124 -47.04 -1.64 -16.82
N TRP A 125 -46.53 -1.78 -15.60
CA TRP A 125 -45.17 -1.38 -15.26
C TRP A 125 -44.20 -2.42 -15.79
N VAL A 126 -43.21 -1.98 -16.55
CA VAL A 126 -42.17 -2.83 -17.12
C VAL A 126 -40.81 -2.36 -16.63
N GLN A 127 -39.95 -3.29 -16.29
CA GLN A 127 -38.58 -3.01 -15.88
C GLN A 127 -37.65 -3.81 -16.80
N TRP A 128 -36.60 -3.15 -17.29
CA TRP A 128 -35.56 -3.83 -18.03
C TRP A 128 -34.71 -4.65 -17.07
N GLU A 129 -34.56 -5.94 -17.36
CA GLU A 129 -33.62 -6.79 -16.64
C GLU A 129 -32.22 -6.48 -17.16
N VAL A 130 -31.54 -5.57 -16.47
CA VAL A 130 -30.14 -5.26 -16.73
C VAL A 130 -29.33 -6.20 -15.85
N THR A 131 -28.79 -7.27 -16.43
CA THR A 131 -27.86 -8.20 -15.77
C THR A 131 -26.73 -7.41 -15.14
N ASP A 132 -26.31 -7.69 -13.89
CA ASP A 132 -25.31 -6.99 -13.04
C ASP A 132 -24.26 -6.14 -13.77
N GLN A 133 -24.72 -5.07 -14.41
CA GLN A 133 -23.91 -4.24 -15.28
C GLN A 133 -23.38 -3.12 -14.41
N LYS A 134 -22.07 -3.13 -14.26
CA LYS A 134 -21.34 -2.00 -13.73
C LYS A 134 -20.72 -1.25 -14.90
N LEU A 135 -20.73 0.07 -14.82
CA LEU A 135 -20.06 0.93 -15.79
C LEU A 135 -18.79 1.49 -15.15
N VAL A 136 -17.72 1.50 -15.92
CA VAL A 136 -16.45 2.10 -15.55
C VAL A 136 -16.34 3.38 -16.35
N ILE A 137 -16.27 4.53 -15.67
CA ILE A 137 -16.26 5.85 -16.31
C ILE A 137 -14.98 6.56 -15.90
N SER A 138 -14.27 7.17 -16.86
CA SER A 138 -13.07 7.96 -16.55
C SER A 138 -13.41 9.18 -15.70
N LYS A 139 -12.46 9.65 -14.91
CA LYS A 139 -12.66 10.81 -14.02
C LYS A 139 -13.09 12.08 -14.77
N ASP A 140 -12.64 12.27 -16.00
CA ASP A 140 -13.05 13.38 -16.89
C ASP A 140 -14.43 13.18 -17.53
N ARG A 141 -15.06 12.03 -17.31
CA ARG A 141 -16.35 11.59 -17.88
C ARG A 141 -16.38 11.54 -19.41
N GLN A 142 -15.21 11.49 -20.07
CA GLN A 142 -15.12 11.46 -21.52
C GLN A 142 -15.12 10.03 -22.08
N THR A 143 -14.67 9.06 -21.30
CA THR A 143 -14.62 7.66 -21.71
C THR A 143 -15.38 6.78 -20.73
N TYR A 144 -16.05 5.76 -21.26
CA TYR A 144 -16.74 4.77 -20.45
C TYR A 144 -16.60 3.39 -21.08
N SER A 145 -16.68 2.36 -20.24
CA SER A 145 -16.71 0.97 -20.66
C SER A 145 -17.62 0.18 -19.71
N VAL A 146 -18.13 -0.95 -20.18
CA VAL A 146 -18.75 -1.95 -19.30
C VAL A 146 -17.66 -2.58 -18.43
N TYR A 147 -17.94 -2.73 -17.14
CA TYR A 147 -17.07 -3.42 -16.20
C TYR A 147 -17.03 -4.91 -16.54
N SER A 148 -15.83 -5.42 -16.78
CA SER A 148 -15.56 -6.85 -16.87
C SER A 148 -14.60 -7.24 -15.74
N PRO A 149 -14.96 -8.22 -14.89
CA PRO A 149 -14.06 -8.73 -13.86
C PRO A 149 -12.73 -9.23 -14.42
N ASP A 150 -12.76 -9.89 -15.59
CA ASP A 150 -11.57 -10.48 -16.23
C ASP A 150 -10.61 -9.41 -16.73
N ILE A 151 -11.15 -8.36 -17.37
CA ILE A 151 -10.35 -7.23 -17.85
C ILE A 151 -9.79 -6.46 -16.65
N PHE A 152 -10.60 -6.20 -15.63
CA PHE A 152 -10.15 -5.51 -14.43
C PHE A 152 -9.04 -6.29 -13.70
N ALA A 153 -9.18 -7.60 -13.58
CA ALA A 153 -8.16 -8.44 -12.96
C ALA A 153 -6.85 -8.47 -13.76
N ARG A 154 -6.89 -8.37 -15.09
CA ARG A 154 -5.69 -8.35 -15.92
C ARG A 154 -4.96 -7.01 -15.89
N GLU A 155 -5.70 -5.90 -15.91
CA GLU A 155 -5.12 -4.56 -16.01
C GLU A 155 -4.79 -3.93 -14.64
N CYS A 156 -5.37 -4.45 -13.55
CA CYS A 156 -5.27 -3.84 -12.21
C CYS A 156 -4.76 -4.78 -11.09
N LYS A 157 -4.41 -6.04 -11.36
CA LYS A 157 -3.65 -6.90 -10.43
C LYS A 157 -2.21 -7.06 -10.90
#